data_AF-A0AA34XP58-F1
#
_entry.id   AF-A0AA34XP58-F1
#
_cell.length_a   1.000
_cell.length_b   1.000
_cell.length_c   1.000
_cell.angle_alpha   90.00
_cell.angle_beta   90.00
_cell.angle_gamma   90.00
#
_symmetry.space_group_name_H-M   'P 1'
#
loop_
_entity.id
_entity.type
_entity.pdbx_description
1 polymer ?
#
loop_
_entity_poly.entity_id
_entity_poly.type
_entity_poly.pdbx_seq_one_letter_code
_entity_poly.pdbx_strand_id
1 'polypeptide(L)'
;MDIKSLLNQALKSDLVKQGTQKLSQGSSSLSGLTQGGNGKNINKSTLGAFGAGAVGGGLLGALMGSKKTKKMGKKAAGIGGAAALGALAYKVYNDYQSKQGQTPNAEQAQFDENDSNHSLLILRSMIAASKADGHVDEEEMAKIEQAVENMGADYQLTKLVSEELHKPLDPSEIAQLATSPQQASEIYLASLIVADEQNFMEKAYLKELAKQLNLADEVTYQLEQQISG
;
A
#
# COMPACT_ATOMS: atom_id res chain seq x y z
N MET A 1 40.53 12.92 -24.45
CA MET A 1 40.18 11.73 -23.64
C MET A 1 38.70 11.47 -23.83
N ASP A 2 38.35 10.38 -24.51
CA ASP A 2 36.98 10.08 -24.89
C ASP A 2 36.21 9.40 -23.75
N ILE A 3 35.20 10.10 -23.24
CA ILE A 3 34.29 9.64 -22.16
C ILE A 3 33.57 8.34 -22.60
N LYS A 4 33.39 8.16 -23.90
CA LYS A 4 32.78 6.96 -24.49
C LYS A 4 33.67 5.72 -24.41
N SER A 5 35.00 5.86 -24.40
CA SER A 5 35.89 4.70 -24.26
C SER A 5 35.94 4.21 -22.81
N LEU A 6 35.89 5.13 -21.83
CA LEU A 6 35.84 4.83 -20.41
C LEU A 6 34.55 4.11 -20.01
N LEU A 7 33.40 4.52 -20.57
CA LEU A 7 32.12 3.88 -20.30
C LEU A 7 32.04 2.46 -20.88
N ASN A 8 32.60 2.27 -22.08
CA ASN A 8 32.63 0.96 -22.74
C ASN A 8 33.63 0.00 -22.05
N GLN A 9 34.69 0.54 -21.45
CA GLN A 9 35.67 -0.22 -20.68
C GLN A 9 35.14 -0.61 -19.29
N ALA A 10 34.31 0.22 -18.67
CA ALA A 10 33.60 -0.13 -17.43
C ALA A 10 32.56 -1.23 -17.66
N LEU A 11 31.78 -1.16 -18.75
CA LEU A 11 30.78 -2.16 -19.11
C LEU A 11 31.38 -3.52 -19.49
N LYS A 12 32.59 -3.52 -20.05
CA LYS A 12 33.31 -4.74 -20.47
C LYS A 12 34.20 -5.33 -19.38
N SER A 13 34.34 -4.68 -18.22
CA SER A 13 35.10 -5.23 -17.11
C SER A 13 34.32 -6.31 -16.36
N ASP A 14 35.04 -7.31 -15.84
CA ASP A 14 34.59 -8.62 -15.31
C ASP A 14 33.50 -8.60 -14.21
N LEU A 15 33.04 -7.43 -13.77
CA LEU A 15 31.97 -7.30 -12.79
C LEU A 15 30.60 -7.79 -13.31
N VAL A 16 30.30 -7.55 -14.59
CA VAL A 16 29.02 -7.95 -15.20
C VAL A 16 28.97 -9.47 -15.43
N LYS A 17 30.10 -10.09 -15.77
CA LYS A 17 30.22 -11.55 -15.88
C LYS A 17 30.13 -12.23 -14.51
N GLN A 18 30.71 -11.66 -13.46
CA GLN A 18 30.52 -12.16 -12.10
C GLN A 18 29.09 -12.00 -11.58
N GLY A 19 28.39 -10.92 -11.96
CA GLY A 19 26.98 -10.70 -11.60
C GLY A 19 26.03 -11.71 -12.24
N THR A 20 26.19 -12.00 -13.53
CA THR A 20 25.33 -12.96 -14.25
C THR A 20 25.61 -14.42 -13.87
N GLN A 21 26.86 -14.76 -13.53
CA GLN A 21 27.23 -16.12 -13.13
C GLN A 21 26.84 -16.45 -11.68
N LYS A 22 26.69 -15.44 -10.80
CA LYS A 22 26.07 -15.62 -9.47
C LYS A 22 24.54 -15.67 -9.52
N LEU A 23 23.92 -15.07 -10.53
CA LEU A 23 22.46 -15.11 -10.70
C LEU A 23 21.97 -16.45 -11.30
N SER A 24 22.77 -17.10 -12.15
CA SER A 24 22.44 -18.43 -12.70
C SER A 24 22.63 -19.59 -11.70
N GLN A 25 23.45 -19.41 -10.66
CA GLN A 25 23.50 -20.35 -9.53
C GLN A 25 22.34 -20.15 -8.55
N GLY A 26 21.77 -18.94 -8.47
CA GLY A 26 20.58 -18.63 -7.66
C GLY A 26 19.25 -19.13 -8.23
N SER A 27 19.18 -19.44 -9.53
CA SER A 27 17.98 -20.02 -10.16
C SER A 27 17.94 -21.55 -10.11
N SER A 28 19.07 -22.22 -9.83
CA SER A 28 19.12 -23.68 -9.68
C SER A 28 18.73 -24.15 -8.26
N SER A 29 18.70 -23.27 -7.27
CA SER A 29 18.27 -23.57 -5.88
C SER A 29 16.78 -23.31 -5.62
N LEU A 30 16.06 -22.68 -6.56
CA LEU A 30 14.61 -22.45 -6.46
C LEU A 30 13.77 -23.59 -7.06
N SER A 31 14.38 -24.46 -7.88
CA SER A 31 13.73 -25.65 -8.44
C SER A 31 13.60 -26.82 -7.44
N GLY A 32 14.23 -26.71 -6.26
CA GLY A 32 14.26 -27.78 -5.24
C GLY A 32 13.27 -27.63 -4.07
N LEU A 33 12.53 -26.52 -3.96
CA LEU A 33 11.64 -26.28 -2.80
C LEU A 33 10.21 -26.82 -2.96
N THR A 34 9.90 -27.53 -4.04
CA THR A 34 8.61 -28.22 -4.20
C THR A 34 8.63 -29.68 -3.72
N GLN A 35 9.70 -30.14 -3.05
CA GLN A 35 9.77 -31.54 -2.61
C GLN A 35 10.26 -31.73 -1.16
N GLY A 36 9.30 -31.70 -0.24
CA GLY A 36 9.20 -32.65 0.87
C GLY A 36 10.12 -32.50 2.10
N GLY A 37 9.50 -32.46 3.28
CA GLY A 37 9.99 -33.20 4.45
C GLY A 37 10.58 -32.40 5.63
N ASN A 38 9.93 -32.58 6.79
CA ASN A 38 10.35 -32.34 8.18
C ASN A 38 11.84 -32.03 8.48
N GLY A 39 12.10 -31.01 9.31
CA GLY A 39 13.39 -30.88 10.00
C GLY A 39 13.59 -29.57 10.77
N LYS A 40 13.46 -29.62 12.09
CA LYS A 40 13.72 -28.58 13.09
C LYS A 40 15.22 -28.25 13.18
N ASN A 41 15.61 -26.96 13.16
CA ASN A 41 16.58 -26.33 14.08
C ASN A 41 16.94 -24.88 13.66
N ILE A 42 16.86 -23.98 14.64
CA ILE A 42 17.00 -22.53 14.54
C ILE A 42 18.49 -22.16 14.65
N ASN A 43 19.03 -21.43 13.67
CA ASN A 43 20.39 -20.92 13.67
C ASN A 43 20.42 -19.41 13.47
N LYS A 44 21.18 -18.72 14.34
CA LYS A 44 22.03 -17.51 14.15
C LYS A 44 21.79 -16.62 12.90
N SER A 45 20.54 -16.32 12.57
CA SER A 45 20.15 -15.27 11.63
C SER A 45 19.33 -14.17 12.30
N THR A 46 18.97 -14.35 13.57
CA THR A 46 18.13 -13.41 14.35
C THR A 46 18.86 -12.15 14.81
N LEU A 47 20.19 -12.04 14.64
CA LEU A 47 20.95 -10.82 14.96
C LEU A 47 21.40 -10.03 13.71
N GLY A 48 21.19 -10.58 12.50
CA GLY A 48 21.45 -9.88 11.23
C GLY A 48 20.23 -9.15 10.67
N ALA A 49 19.05 -9.35 11.27
CA ALA A 49 17.76 -8.87 10.78
C ALA A 49 17.41 -7.42 11.22
N PHE A 50 18.35 -6.68 11.80
CA PHE A 50 18.15 -5.29 12.24
C PHE A 50 18.97 -4.24 11.49
N GLY A 51 19.81 -4.63 10.51
CA GLY A 51 20.82 -3.73 9.94
C GLY A 51 20.79 -3.49 8.42
N ALA A 52 20.00 -4.23 7.65
CA ALA A 52 19.93 -4.03 6.20
C ALA A 52 18.52 -4.34 5.73
N GLY A 53 17.78 -3.31 5.36
CA GLY A 53 16.36 -3.40 4.99
C GLY A 53 16.09 -4.52 3.99
N ALA A 54 15.24 -5.46 4.39
CA ALA A 54 14.46 -6.31 3.50
C ALA A 54 13.57 -7.23 4.35
N VAL A 55 12.25 -7.03 4.19
CA VAL A 55 11.24 -8.10 4.16
C VAL A 55 11.17 -8.98 5.41
N GLY A 56 10.29 -8.57 6.33
CA GLY A 56 9.63 -9.46 7.28
C GLY A 56 9.93 -9.16 8.75
N GLY A 57 9.16 -8.25 9.37
CA GLY A 57 9.00 -8.23 10.82
C GLY A 57 9.37 -6.96 11.59
N GLY A 58 9.33 -5.77 10.99
CA GLY A 58 9.42 -4.50 11.72
C GLY A 58 8.06 -4.07 12.30
N LEU A 59 8.02 -3.77 13.60
CA LEU A 59 6.92 -3.23 14.43
C LEU A 59 5.64 -4.06 14.58
N LEU A 60 5.14 -4.71 13.52
CA LEU A 60 3.89 -5.49 13.56
C LEU A 60 4.02 -6.83 14.31
N GLY A 61 5.23 -7.39 14.36
CA GLY A 61 5.49 -8.68 15.02
C GLY A 61 5.50 -8.62 16.56
N ALA A 62 5.65 -7.44 17.16
CA ALA A 62 5.72 -7.29 18.61
C ALA A 62 4.35 -7.07 19.29
N LEU A 63 3.32 -6.63 18.53
CA LEU A 63 1.99 -6.31 19.08
C LEU A 63 0.92 -7.37 18.82
N MET A 64 1.09 -8.26 17.84
CA MET A 64 0.02 -9.15 17.38
C MET A 64 0.08 -10.57 17.98
N GLY A 65 0.22 -10.64 19.31
CA GLY A 65 0.21 -11.89 20.07
C GLY A 65 -1.18 -12.23 20.59
N SER A 66 -2.12 -12.67 19.75
CA SER A 66 -3.37 -13.35 20.19
C SER A 66 -4.10 -14.04 19.04
N LYS A 67 -4.65 -15.21 19.31
CA LYS A 67 -5.07 -16.31 18.40
C LYS A 67 -6.16 -15.98 17.36
N LYS A 68 -6.56 -14.72 17.16
CA LYS A 68 -7.60 -14.30 16.19
C LYS A 68 -7.08 -14.10 14.74
N THR A 69 -5.77 -14.15 14.51
CA THR A 69 -5.13 -13.69 13.25
C THR A 69 -5.04 -14.72 12.12
N LYS A 70 -5.45 -15.99 12.32
CA LYS A 70 -5.31 -17.01 11.24
C LYS A 70 -6.16 -16.75 9.99
N LYS A 71 -7.22 -15.93 10.08
CA LYS A 71 -8.08 -15.60 8.92
C LYS A 71 -7.71 -14.26 8.24
N MET A 72 -6.90 -13.44 8.90
CA MET A 72 -6.34 -12.18 8.37
C MET A 72 -4.90 -12.38 7.82
N GLY A 73 -4.41 -13.61 7.74
CA GLY A 73 -3.03 -13.91 7.34
C GLY A 73 -2.76 -13.90 5.83
N LYS A 74 -3.80 -13.83 5.00
CA LYS A 74 -3.65 -13.78 3.52
C LYS A 74 -3.68 -12.35 2.98
N LYS A 75 -4.57 -11.50 3.49
CA LYS A 75 -4.72 -10.10 3.03
C LYS A 75 -3.58 -9.16 3.45
N ALA A 76 -2.77 -9.52 4.47
CA ALA A 76 -1.73 -8.66 5.03
C ALA A 76 -0.29 -8.98 4.56
N ALA A 77 -0.09 -9.98 3.69
CA ALA A 77 1.26 -10.42 3.31
C ALA A 77 1.89 -9.61 2.14
N GLY A 78 1.11 -8.79 1.43
CA GLY A 78 1.56 -8.10 0.21
C GLY A 78 1.65 -6.58 0.28
N ILE A 79 1.17 -5.96 1.36
CA ILE A 79 0.96 -4.50 1.42
C ILE A 79 1.69 -3.95 2.64
N GLY A 80 2.89 -3.41 2.40
CA GLY A 80 3.69 -2.71 3.41
C GLY A 80 3.78 -1.22 3.07
N GLY A 81 2.93 -0.39 3.68
CA GLY A 81 3.03 1.07 3.66
C GLY A 81 2.25 1.78 2.53
N ALA A 82 1.97 3.07 2.73
CA ALA A 82 1.24 3.92 1.78
C ALA A 82 1.91 3.99 0.39
N ALA A 83 3.24 3.93 0.33
CA ALA A 83 3.99 3.86 -0.93
C ALA A 83 3.62 2.65 -1.81
N ALA A 84 3.35 1.50 -1.17
CA ALA A 84 2.92 0.31 -1.89
C ALA A 84 1.49 0.47 -2.42
N LEU A 85 0.62 1.18 -1.69
CA LEU A 85 -0.73 1.52 -2.15
C LEU A 85 -0.71 2.43 -3.36
N GLY A 86 0.07 3.52 -3.30
CA GLY A 86 0.27 4.43 -4.42
C GLY A 86 0.77 3.71 -5.67
N ALA A 87 1.81 2.87 -5.53
CA ALA A 87 2.35 2.09 -6.64
C ALA A 87 1.34 1.10 -7.25
N LEU A 88 0.53 0.43 -6.43
CA LEU A 88 -0.50 -0.50 -6.90
C LEU A 88 -1.64 0.23 -7.62
N ALA A 89 -2.17 1.28 -7.02
CA ALA A 89 -3.23 2.08 -7.62
C ALA A 89 -2.78 2.71 -8.94
N TYR A 90 -1.56 3.26 -8.97
CA TYR A 90 -0.94 3.77 -10.18
C TYR A 90 -0.83 2.69 -11.26
N LYS A 91 -0.28 1.52 -10.93
CA LYS A 91 -0.13 0.42 -11.88
C LYS A 91 -1.47 0.01 -12.49
N VAL A 92 -2.49 -0.22 -11.67
CA VAL A 92 -3.82 -0.64 -12.13
C VAL A 92 -4.44 0.41 -13.05
N TYR A 93 -4.38 1.68 -12.66
CA TYR A 93 -4.91 2.76 -13.48
C TYR A 93 -4.15 2.91 -14.81
N ASN A 94 -2.83 2.79 -14.77
CA ASN A 94 -1.98 2.94 -15.93
C ASN A 94 -2.11 1.79 -16.94
N ASP A 95 -2.28 0.56 -16.44
CA ASP A 95 -2.57 -0.62 -17.26
C ASP A 95 -3.94 -0.44 -17.95
N TYR A 96 -4.92 0.13 -17.26
CA TYR A 96 -6.23 0.47 -17.84
C TYR A 96 -6.14 1.56 -18.92
N GLN A 97 -5.40 2.65 -18.68
CA GLN A 97 -5.21 3.69 -19.69
C GLN A 97 -4.50 3.15 -20.94
N SER A 98 -3.48 2.31 -20.75
CA SER A 98 -2.72 1.71 -21.85
C SER A 98 -3.61 0.81 -22.73
N LYS A 99 -4.54 0.06 -22.12
CA LYS A 99 -5.55 -0.73 -22.84
C LYS A 99 -6.53 0.11 -23.65
N GLN A 100 -6.83 1.33 -23.20
CA GLN A 100 -7.64 2.30 -23.95
C GLN A 100 -6.88 3.03 -25.05
N GLY A 101 -5.60 2.71 -25.27
CA GLY A 101 -4.77 3.40 -26.25
C GLY A 101 -4.36 4.81 -25.84
N GLN A 102 -4.51 5.16 -24.56
CA GLN A 102 -4.01 6.41 -23.99
C GLN A 102 -2.59 6.21 -23.49
N THR A 103 -1.68 7.13 -23.83
CA THR A 103 -0.31 7.11 -23.29
C THR A 103 -0.31 7.55 -21.82
N PRO A 104 0.29 6.74 -20.93
CA PRO A 104 0.58 7.11 -19.54
C PRO A 104 1.21 8.50 -19.42
N ASN A 105 0.60 9.41 -18.65
CA ASN A 105 1.25 10.67 -18.28
C ASN A 105 2.05 10.46 -16.99
N ALA A 106 3.34 10.18 -17.12
CA ALA A 106 4.23 9.81 -16.00
C ALA A 106 4.52 10.95 -15.01
N GLU A 107 4.27 12.22 -15.39
CA GLU A 107 4.56 13.39 -14.54
C GLU A 107 3.52 13.62 -13.42
N GLN A 108 2.34 13.00 -13.49
CA GLN A 108 1.27 13.16 -12.50
C GLN A 108 1.26 12.04 -11.42
N ALA A 109 2.29 11.19 -11.41
CA ALA A 109 2.29 9.88 -10.75
C ALA A 109 3.38 9.67 -9.71
N GLN A 110 4.08 10.72 -9.29
CA GLN A 110 5.01 10.59 -8.16
C GLN A 110 4.21 10.60 -6.86
N PHE A 111 4.06 9.42 -6.27
CA PHE A 111 3.85 9.31 -4.83
C PHE A 111 5.05 9.96 -4.15
N ASP A 112 4.84 11.15 -3.60
CA ASP A 112 5.82 11.80 -2.73
C ASP A 112 5.46 11.44 -1.29
N GLU A 113 6.23 10.51 -0.70
CA GLU A 113 6.08 10.10 0.69
C GLU A 113 6.28 11.28 1.66
N ASN A 114 6.93 12.36 1.21
CA ASN A 114 7.14 13.58 1.98
C ASN A 114 6.05 14.63 1.75
N ASP A 115 5.13 14.40 0.80
CA ASP A 115 3.97 15.28 0.64
C ASP A 115 2.97 15.02 1.77
N SER A 116 3.01 15.92 2.75
CA SER A 116 2.10 15.89 3.90
C SER A 116 0.63 15.98 3.48
N ASN A 117 0.32 16.64 2.35
CA ASN A 117 -1.05 16.73 1.85
C ASN A 117 -1.53 15.38 1.30
N HIS A 118 -0.64 14.65 0.63
CA HIS A 118 -0.93 13.33 0.12
C HIS A 118 -1.14 12.30 1.24
N SER A 119 -0.29 12.33 2.27
CA SER A 119 -0.48 11.47 3.45
C SER A 119 -1.82 11.77 4.16
N LEU A 120 -2.16 13.06 4.27
CA LEU A 120 -3.45 13.49 4.83
C LEU A 120 -4.64 13.04 3.98
N LEU A 121 -4.53 13.08 2.65
CA LEU A 121 -5.55 12.59 1.72
C LEU A 121 -5.91 11.13 2.01
N ILE A 122 -4.88 10.28 2.10
CA ILE A 122 -5.04 8.84 2.36
C ILE A 122 -5.66 8.63 3.75
N LEU A 123 -5.17 9.34 4.76
CA LEU A 123 -5.70 9.26 6.11
C LEU A 123 -7.19 9.63 6.18
N ARG A 124 -7.59 10.73 5.55
CA ARG A 124 -9.01 11.14 5.48
C ARG A 124 -9.87 10.11 4.80
N SER A 125 -9.38 9.52 3.71
CA SER A 125 -10.08 8.47 2.96
C SER A 125 -10.31 7.24 3.84
N MET A 126 -9.29 6.82 4.60
CA MET A 126 -9.39 5.72 5.55
C MET A 126 -10.38 6.01 6.68
N ILE A 127 -10.33 7.20 7.28
CA ILE A 127 -11.26 7.61 8.34
C ILE A 127 -12.72 7.62 7.82
N ALA A 128 -12.94 8.17 6.63
CA ALA A 128 -14.26 8.19 6.01
C ALA A 128 -14.79 6.77 5.72
N ALA A 129 -13.92 5.88 5.23
CA ALA A 129 -14.27 4.47 5.02
C ALA A 129 -14.63 3.77 6.34
N SER A 130 -13.85 3.96 7.41
CA SER A 130 -14.16 3.40 8.74
C SER A 130 -15.51 3.86 9.27
N LYS A 131 -15.93 5.09 8.94
CA LYS A 131 -17.22 5.66 9.40
C LYS A 131 -18.42 5.17 8.61
N ALA A 132 -18.19 4.52 7.46
CA ALA A 132 -19.27 4.08 6.57
C ALA A 132 -20.13 2.97 7.16
N ASP A 133 -19.64 2.21 8.14
CA ASP A 133 -20.45 1.22 8.85
C ASP A 133 -21.48 1.83 9.82
N GLY A 134 -21.34 3.12 10.16
CA GLY A 134 -22.20 3.84 11.10
C GLY A 134 -22.01 3.47 12.58
N HIS A 135 -20.95 2.74 12.94
CA HIS A 135 -20.70 2.26 14.31
C HIS A 135 -19.56 2.98 15.03
N VAL A 136 -18.86 3.90 14.36
CA VAL A 136 -17.79 4.69 14.99
C VAL A 136 -18.37 5.52 16.14
N ASP A 137 -18.14 5.05 17.36
CA ASP A 137 -18.57 5.68 18.60
C ASP A 137 -17.49 6.60 19.19
N GLU A 138 -17.85 7.38 20.21
CA GLU A 138 -16.92 8.32 20.88
C GLU A 138 -15.68 7.60 21.47
N GLU A 139 -15.80 6.34 21.88
CA GLU A 139 -14.66 5.59 22.42
C GLU A 139 -13.70 5.17 21.30
N GLU A 140 -14.22 4.79 20.12
CA GLU A 140 -13.43 4.48 18.94
C GLU A 140 -12.75 5.72 18.39
N MET A 141 -13.44 6.87 18.33
CA MET A 141 -12.84 8.16 17.96
C MET A 141 -11.67 8.51 18.89
N ALA A 142 -11.87 8.41 20.21
CA ALA A 142 -10.81 8.69 21.18
C ALA A 142 -9.59 7.75 21.02
N LYS A 143 -9.81 6.47 20.67
CA LYS A 143 -8.72 5.53 20.39
C LYS A 143 -7.93 5.91 19.15
N ILE A 144 -8.60 6.37 18.09
CA ILE A 144 -7.94 6.83 16.85
C ILE A 144 -7.11 8.09 17.14
N GLU A 145 -7.68 9.07 17.85
CA GLU A 145 -6.97 10.28 18.25
C GLU A 145 -5.73 9.97 19.09
N GLN A 146 -5.87 9.10 20.12
CA GLN A 146 -4.73 8.66 20.93
C GLN A 146 -3.68 7.89 20.11
N ALA A 147 -4.09 7.07 19.15
CA ALA A 147 -3.16 6.36 18.27
C ALA A 147 -2.32 7.34 17.44
N VAL A 148 -2.97 8.37 16.89
CA VAL A 148 -2.31 9.43 16.10
C VAL A 148 -1.32 10.22 16.97
N GLU A 149 -1.70 10.60 18.19
CA GLU A 149 -0.79 11.26 19.15
C GLU A 149 0.41 10.38 19.53
N ASN A 150 0.17 9.10 19.81
CA ASN A 150 1.23 8.15 20.18
C ASN A 150 2.24 7.89 19.04
N MET A 151 1.83 8.13 17.79
CA MET A 151 2.70 8.07 16.61
C MET A 151 3.58 9.32 16.45
N GLY A 152 3.46 10.31 17.34
CA GLY A 152 4.22 11.56 17.29
C GLY A 152 3.67 12.54 16.25
N ALA A 153 2.38 12.44 15.92
CA ALA A 153 1.70 13.43 15.11
C ALA A 153 1.80 14.82 15.75
N ASP A 154 1.96 15.84 14.92
CA ASP A 154 1.94 17.21 15.39
C ASP A 154 0.50 17.65 15.74
N TYR A 155 0.40 18.75 16.48
CA TYR A 155 -0.91 19.27 16.92
C TYR A 155 -1.86 19.56 15.74
N GLN A 156 -1.32 19.97 14.59
CA GLN A 156 -2.14 20.24 13.41
C GLN A 156 -2.77 18.96 12.86
N LEU A 157 -2.00 17.88 12.71
CA LEU A 157 -2.52 16.61 12.24
C LEU A 157 -3.56 16.01 13.21
N THR A 158 -3.31 16.04 14.52
CA THR A 158 -4.28 15.57 15.52
C THR A 158 -5.60 16.34 15.44
N LYS A 159 -5.54 17.67 15.30
CA LYS A 159 -6.75 18.50 15.14
C LYS A 159 -7.52 18.16 13.88
N LEU A 160 -6.82 17.96 12.76
CA LEU A 160 -7.43 17.60 11.48
C LEU A 160 -8.11 16.23 11.54
N VAL A 161 -7.48 15.25 12.20
CA VAL A 161 -8.08 13.92 12.41
C VAL A 161 -9.34 14.03 13.26
N SER A 162 -9.30 14.80 14.35
CA SER A 162 -10.47 15.03 15.21
C SER A 162 -11.61 15.70 14.42
N GLU A 163 -11.32 16.72 13.62
CA GLU A 163 -12.31 17.37 12.75
C GLU A 163 -12.93 16.38 11.75
N GLU A 164 -12.13 15.52 11.14
CA GLU A 164 -12.59 14.52 10.18
C GLU A 164 -13.46 13.45 10.84
N LEU A 165 -13.12 13.01 12.06
CA LEU A 165 -13.89 12.03 12.83
C LEU A 165 -15.29 12.55 13.16
N HIS A 166 -15.41 13.80 13.61
CA HIS A 166 -16.68 14.41 14.00
C HIS A 166 -17.55 14.89 12.81
N LYS A 167 -16.98 14.94 11.60
CA LYS A 167 -17.70 15.37 10.40
C LYS A 167 -18.80 14.37 9.99
N PRO A 168 -19.93 14.77 9.39
CA PRO A 168 -20.80 13.83 8.70
C PRO A 168 -20.08 13.12 7.54
N LEU A 169 -20.40 11.85 7.28
CA LEU A 169 -19.81 11.12 6.16
C LEU A 169 -20.38 11.60 4.82
N ASP A 170 -19.53 12.13 3.94
CA ASP A 170 -19.87 12.48 2.55
C ASP A 170 -18.81 11.94 1.57
N PRO A 171 -19.13 10.92 0.75
CA PRO A 171 -18.21 10.40 -0.28
C PRO A 171 -17.76 11.44 -1.31
N SER A 172 -18.61 12.43 -1.59
CA SER A 172 -18.34 13.45 -2.62
C SER A 172 -17.22 14.39 -2.16
N GLU A 173 -17.19 14.73 -0.88
CA GLU A 173 -16.14 15.57 -0.30
C GLU A 173 -14.78 14.86 -0.33
N ILE A 174 -14.76 13.55 -0.05
CA ILE A 174 -13.54 12.74 -0.16
C ILE A 174 -13.07 12.67 -1.62
N ALA A 175 -14.00 12.49 -2.56
CA ALA A 175 -13.66 12.44 -3.98
C ALA A 175 -13.08 13.76 -4.52
N GLN A 176 -13.55 14.91 -4.02
CA GLN A 176 -13.04 16.23 -4.39
C GLN A 176 -11.58 16.46 -3.96
N LEU A 177 -11.07 15.68 -3.01
CA LEU A 177 -9.67 15.77 -2.61
C LEU A 177 -8.72 15.19 -3.67
N ALA A 178 -9.22 14.35 -4.60
CA ALA A 178 -8.42 13.84 -5.71
C ALA A 178 -8.17 14.94 -6.75
N THR A 179 -6.90 15.25 -6.99
CA THR A 179 -6.49 16.19 -8.06
C THR A 179 -6.11 15.50 -9.36
N SER A 180 -5.97 14.16 -9.33
CA SER A 180 -5.66 13.35 -10.49
C SER A 180 -6.43 12.03 -10.48
N PRO A 181 -6.66 11.40 -11.65
CA PRO A 181 -7.24 10.05 -11.71
C PRO A 181 -6.43 8.98 -10.96
N GLN A 182 -5.12 9.18 -10.83
CA GLN A 182 -4.23 8.33 -10.05
C GLN A 182 -4.54 8.46 -8.56
N GLN A 183 -4.61 9.69 -8.04
CA GLN A 183 -5.03 9.94 -6.65
C GLN A 183 -6.44 9.42 -6.39
N ALA A 184 -7.34 9.51 -7.37
CA ALA A 184 -8.67 8.92 -7.26
C ALA A 184 -8.61 7.40 -7.05
N SER A 185 -7.77 6.71 -7.83
CA SER A 185 -7.56 5.26 -7.67
C SER A 185 -6.94 4.91 -6.30
N GLU A 186 -6.06 5.79 -5.78
CA GLU A 186 -5.43 5.62 -4.46
C GLU A 186 -6.41 5.83 -3.30
N ILE A 187 -7.24 6.87 -3.36
CA ILE A 187 -8.32 7.11 -2.39
C ILE A 187 -9.25 5.91 -2.33
N TYR A 188 -9.65 5.37 -3.49
CA TYR A 188 -10.49 4.19 -3.57
C TYR A 188 -9.80 2.99 -2.93
N LEU A 189 -8.54 2.73 -3.27
CA LEU A 189 -7.77 1.61 -2.72
C LEU A 189 -7.57 1.73 -1.19
N ALA A 190 -7.26 2.93 -0.70
CA ALA A 190 -7.12 3.19 0.74
C ALA A 190 -8.43 2.93 1.48
N SER A 191 -9.56 3.36 0.91
CA SER A 191 -10.89 3.12 1.46
C SER A 191 -11.26 1.63 1.44
N LEU A 192 -10.94 0.93 0.35
CA LEU A 192 -11.18 -0.49 0.17
C LEU A 192 -10.44 -1.37 1.18
N ILE A 193 -9.24 -0.96 1.59
CA ILE A 193 -8.44 -1.72 2.58
C ILE A 193 -9.07 -1.68 3.98
N VAL A 194 -9.72 -0.57 4.29
CA VAL A 194 -10.32 -0.33 5.60
C VAL A 194 -11.73 -0.91 5.69
N ALA A 195 -12.52 -0.72 4.63
CA ALA A 195 -13.89 -1.21 4.55
C ALA A 195 -13.98 -2.74 4.58
N ASP A 196 -14.96 -3.27 5.31
CA ASP A 196 -15.36 -4.66 5.25
C ASP A 196 -16.30 -4.88 4.05
N GLU A 197 -15.83 -5.63 3.06
CA GLU A 197 -16.63 -6.07 1.91
C GLU A 197 -17.89 -6.87 2.31
N GLN A 198 -18.02 -7.35 3.55
CA GLN A 198 -19.25 -8.02 4.00
C GLN A 198 -20.32 -7.05 4.50
N ASN A 199 -19.95 -5.81 4.86
CA ASN A 199 -20.87 -4.80 5.34
C ASN A 199 -21.61 -4.13 4.17
N PHE A 200 -22.94 -4.10 4.24
CA PHE A 200 -23.77 -3.49 3.20
C PHE A 200 -23.56 -1.97 3.10
N MET A 201 -23.41 -1.29 4.24
CA MET A 201 -23.27 0.17 4.29
C MET A 201 -21.93 0.60 3.71
N GLU A 202 -20.85 -0.10 4.06
CA GLU A 202 -19.51 0.18 3.53
C GLU A 202 -19.39 -0.13 2.04
N LYS A 203 -20.06 -1.20 1.55
CA LYS A 203 -20.20 -1.46 0.11
C LYS A 203 -20.93 -0.34 -0.62
N ALA A 204 -22.02 0.17 -0.04
CA ALA A 204 -22.76 1.28 -0.63
C ALA A 204 -21.90 2.55 -0.67
N TYR A 205 -21.13 2.81 0.39
CA TYR A 205 -20.16 3.89 0.45
C TYR A 205 -19.09 3.75 -0.64
N LEU A 206 -18.40 2.60 -0.76
CA LEU A 206 -17.38 2.37 -1.78
C LEU A 206 -17.93 2.54 -3.19
N LYS A 207 -19.14 2.03 -3.45
CA LYS A 207 -19.79 2.18 -4.75
C LYS A 207 -20.08 3.65 -5.09
N GLU A 208 -20.51 4.43 -4.11
CA GLU A 208 -20.76 5.86 -4.32
C GLU A 208 -19.46 6.63 -4.49
N LEU A 209 -18.45 6.34 -3.66
CA LEU A 209 -17.11 6.91 -3.76
C LEU A 209 -16.51 6.68 -5.16
N ALA A 210 -16.57 5.44 -5.68
CA ALA A 210 -16.08 5.12 -7.02
C ALA A 210 -16.70 5.97 -8.13
N LYS A 211 -18.01 6.23 -8.04
CA LYS A 211 -18.70 7.09 -9.02
C LYS A 211 -18.27 8.54 -8.90
N GLN A 212 -18.16 9.07 -7.68
CA GLN A 212 -17.74 10.45 -7.45
C GLN A 212 -16.30 10.69 -7.91
N LEU A 213 -15.44 9.69 -7.75
CA LEU A 213 -14.07 9.66 -8.25
C LEU A 213 -13.97 9.47 -9.77
N ASN A 214 -15.09 9.23 -10.46
CA ASN A 214 -15.16 8.97 -11.89
C ASN A 214 -14.25 7.80 -12.32
N LEU A 215 -14.15 6.77 -11.48
CA LEU A 215 -13.39 5.57 -11.79
C LEU A 215 -14.21 4.64 -12.68
N ALA A 216 -13.56 4.07 -13.69
CA ALA A 216 -14.19 3.05 -14.52
C ALA A 216 -14.37 1.75 -13.75
N ASP A 217 -15.45 1.02 -14.03
CA ASP A 217 -15.75 -0.27 -13.40
C ASP A 217 -14.62 -1.30 -13.56
N GLU A 218 -13.85 -1.23 -14.65
CA GLU A 218 -12.68 -2.12 -14.84
C GLU A 218 -11.55 -1.79 -13.84
N VAL A 219 -11.34 -0.50 -13.51
CA VAL A 219 -10.31 -0.07 -12.57
C VAL A 219 -10.67 -0.51 -11.16
N THR A 220 -11.90 -0.24 -10.72
CA THR A 220 -12.37 -0.64 -9.39
C THR A 220 -12.32 -2.15 -9.19
N TYR A 221 -12.79 -2.91 -10.18
CA TYR A 221 -12.72 -4.37 -10.16
C TYR A 221 -11.28 -4.91 -10.05
N GLN A 222 -10.34 -4.31 -10.80
CA GLN A 222 -8.93 -4.72 -10.71
C GLN A 222 -8.32 -4.40 -9.33
N LEU A 223 -8.65 -3.25 -8.74
CA LEU A 223 -8.20 -2.88 -7.39
C LEU A 223 -8.74 -3.85 -6.33
N GLU A 224 -10.03 -4.21 -6.43
CA GLU A 224 -10.67 -5.21 -5.56
C GLU A 224 -9.98 -6.58 -5.63
N GLN A 225 -9.60 -7.03 -6.83
CA GLN A 225 -8.86 -8.28 -6.98
C GLN A 225 -7.48 -8.26 -6.30
N GLN A 226 -6.78 -7.11 -6.28
CA GLN A 226 -5.47 -7.01 -5.63
C GLN A 226 -5.55 -7.17 -4.10
N ILE A 227 -6.67 -6.77 -3.49
CA ILE A 227 -6.87 -6.87 -2.04
C ILE A 227 -7.45 -8.23 -1.62
N SER A 228 -8.28 -8.84 -2.47
CA SER A 228 -8.98 -10.08 -2.16
C SER A 228 -8.28 -11.36 -2.65
N GLY A 229 -7.19 -11.25 -3.40
CA GLY A 229 -6.31 -12.37 -3.80
C GLY A 229 -5.42 -12.90 -2.68
#